data_AF-A0A7X8WDI0-F1
#
_entry.id   AF-A0A7X8WDI0-F1
#
_cell.length_a   1.000
_cell.length_b   1.000
_cell.length_c   1.000
_cell.angle_alpha   90.00
_cell.angle_beta   90.00
_cell.angle_gamma   90.00
#
_symmetry.space_group_name_H-M   'P 1'
#
loop_
_entity.id
_entity.type
_entity.pdbx_description
1 polymer ?
#
loop_
_entity_poly.entity_id
_entity_poly.type
_entity_poly.pdbx_seq_one_letter_code
_entity_poly.pdbx_strand_id
1 'polypeptide(L)'
;MGRTPILCNERIREAFLKAVRLGMSNEKACDYAGIEECTFYAYTNRAEKDIKAGKKDTINIKFQKEYKKAKADFILRHVARITQASDNGTWQASAWLLERRQPKDFGLKINQNEDLEKVEVVSDVPTSDNE
;
A
#
# COMPACT_ATOMS: atom_id res chain seq x y z
N MET A 1 1.20 -27.67 -26.64
CA MET A 1 0.90 -27.62 -25.18
C MET A 1 0.88 -26.16 -24.75
N GLY A 2 -0.24 -25.68 -24.21
CA GLY A 2 -0.34 -24.30 -23.72
C GLY A 2 0.55 -24.09 -22.49
N ARG A 3 1.27 -22.96 -22.44
CA ARG A 3 2.06 -22.59 -21.26
C ARG A 3 1.14 -22.53 -20.05
N THR A 4 1.44 -23.32 -19.02
CA THR A 4 0.73 -23.25 -17.74
C THR A 4 0.93 -21.86 -17.15
N PRO A 5 -0.12 -21.17 -16.70
CA PRO A 5 0.01 -19.83 -16.17
C PRO A 5 0.84 -19.85 -14.87
N ILE A 6 1.91 -19.04 -14.77
CA ILE A 6 2.89 -19.07 -13.65
C ILE A 6 2.24 -18.90 -12.27
N LEU A 7 1.25 -18.00 -12.14
CA LEU A 7 0.54 -17.76 -10.88
C LEU A 7 -0.56 -18.81 -10.57
N CYS A 8 -0.79 -19.77 -11.46
CA CYS A 8 -1.56 -20.98 -11.12
C CYS A 8 -0.71 -21.99 -10.33
N ASN A 9 0.60 -21.81 -10.25
CA ASN A 9 1.43 -22.62 -9.37
C ASN A 9 1.22 -22.18 -7.92
N GLU A 10 0.66 -23.10 -7.11
CA GLU A 10 0.35 -22.86 -5.70
C GLU A 10 1.56 -22.32 -4.92
N ARG A 11 2.73 -22.93 -5.12
CA ARG A 11 3.95 -22.58 -4.38
C ARG A 11 4.37 -21.12 -4.63
N ILE A 12 4.31 -20.70 -5.89
CA ILE A 12 4.67 -19.33 -6.29
C ILE A 12 3.64 -18.34 -5.73
N ARG A 13 2.35 -18.68 -5.86
CA ARG A 13 1.24 -17.86 -5.35
C ARG A 13 1.33 -17.67 -3.85
N GLU A 14 1.55 -18.74 -3.08
CA GLU A 14 1.68 -18.69 -1.62
C GLU A 14 2.91 -17.87 -1.20
N ALA A 15 4.06 -18.04 -1.88
CA ALA A 15 5.25 -17.25 -1.61
C ALA A 15 5.00 -15.74 -1.81
N PHE A 16 4.35 -15.38 -2.92
CA PHE A 16 3.95 -14.00 -3.20
C PHE A 16 3.00 -13.45 -2.13
N LEU A 17 1.91 -14.18 -1.83
CA LEU A 17 0.93 -13.76 -0.83
C LEU A 17 1.54 -13.64 0.57
N LYS A 18 2.49 -14.52 0.93
CA LYS A 18 3.23 -14.44 2.19
C LYS A 18 4.05 -13.15 2.27
N ALA A 19 4.77 -12.78 1.21
CA ALA A 19 5.52 -11.53 1.14
C ALA A 19 4.60 -10.29 1.26
N VAL A 20 3.46 -10.29 0.58
CA VAL A 20 2.46 -9.21 0.68
C VAL A 20 1.90 -9.11 2.11
N ARG A 21 1.58 -10.25 2.74
CA ARG A 21 1.12 -10.27 4.13
C ARG A 21 2.14 -9.68 5.09
N LEU A 22 3.45 -9.80 4.82
CA LEU A 22 4.51 -9.20 5.64
C LEU A 22 4.67 -7.69 5.41
N GLY A 23 4.00 -7.13 4.40
CA GLY A 23 4.07 -5.70 4.09
C GLY A 23 5.11 -5.34 3.04
N MET A 24 5.65 -6.30 2.27
CA MET A 24 6.58 -6.01 1.18
C MET A 24 5.91 -5.18 0.07
N SER A 25 6.70 -4.50 -0.76
CA SER A 25 6.21 -3.89 -2.01
C SER A 25 5.82 -4.96 -3.02
N ASN A 26 4.97 -4.61 -3.98
CA ASN A 26 4.54 -5.56 -5.02
C ASN A 26 5.75 -6.06 -5.81
N GLU A 27 6.66 -5.15 -6.19
CA GLU A 27 7.94 -5.45 -6.81
C GLU A 27 8.75 -6.47 -5.97
N LYS A 28 9.00 -6.18 -4.68
CA LYS A 28 9.79 -7.08 -3.84
C LYS A 28 9.09 -8.39 -3.50
N ALA A 29 7.76 -8.39 -3.47
CA ALA A 29 6.98 -9.62 -3.35
C ALA A 29 7.08 -10.48 -4.63
N CYS A 30 7.15 -9.85 -5.80
CA CYS A 30 7.40 -10.53 -7.08
C CYS A 30 8.82 -11.13 -7.11
N ASP A 31 9.83 -10.33 -6.74
CA ASP A 31 11.23 -10.79 -6.63
C ASP A 31 11.33 -12.00 -5.69
N TYR A 32 10.70 -11.94 -4.52
CA TYR A 32 10.70 -13.04 -3.54
C TYR A 32 10.02 -14.32 -4.07
N ALA A 33 8.94 -14.17 -4.83
CA ALA A 33 8.21 -15.29 -5.42
C ALA A 33 8.87 -15.84 -6.71
N GLY A 34 9.89 -15.15 -7.24
CA GLY A 34 10.54 -15.50 -8.49
C GLY A 34 9.66 -15.26 -9.72
N ILE A 35 8.84 -14.21 -9.69
CA ILE A 35 8.00 -13.80 -10.83
C ILE A 35 8.35 -12.38 -11.28
N GLU A 36 8.16 -12.09 -12.57
CA GLU A 36 8.26 -10.73 -13.04
C GLU A 36 7.04 -9.90 -12.63
N GLU A 37 7.25 -8.63 -12.30
CA GLU A 37 6.18 -7.70 -11.90
C GLU A 37 5.14 -7.52 -13.01
N CYS A 38 5.56 -7.58 -14.28
CA CYS A 38 4.68 -7.53 -15.44
C CYS A 38 3.62 -8.66 -15.40
N THR A 39 4.00 -9.84 -14.89
CA THR A 39 3.12 -11.00 -14.77
C THR A 39 2.07 -10.74 -13.71
N PHE A 40 2.46 -10.17 -12.57
CA PHE A 40 1.50 -9.78 -11.53
C PHE A 40 0.46 -8.80 -12.08
N TYR A 41 0.87 -7.70 -12.72
CA TYR A 41 -0.07 -6.71 -13.26
C TYR A 41 -0.93 -7.28 -14.39
N ALA A 42 -0.39 -8.18 -15.21
CA ALA A 42 -1.19 -8.84 -16.24
C ALA A 42 -2.38 -9.61 -15.64
N TYR A 43 -2.20 -10.27 -14.49
CA TYR A 43 -3.28 -11.00 -13.83
C TYR A 43 -4.29 -10.07 -13.16
N THR A 44 -3.84 -9.01 -12.50
CA THR A 44 -4.76 -8.02 -11.90
C THR A 44 -5.59 -7.33 -12.97
N ASN A 45 -4.97 -6.95 -14.09
CA ASN A 45 -5.66 -6.32 -15.22
C ASN A 45 -6.67 -7.27 -15.88
N ARG A 46 -6.34 -8.57 -15.99
CA ARG A 46 -7.28 -9.59 -16.48
C ARG A 46 -8.43 -9.81 -15.50
N ALA A 47 -8.16 -9.83 -14.20
CA ALA A 47 -9.20 -9.95 -13.18
C ALA A 47 -10.20 -8.79 -13.27
N GLU A 48 -9.73 -7.56 -13.43
CA GLU A 48 -10.58 -6.38 -13.61
C GLU A 48 -11.44 -6.46 -14.88
N LYS A 49 -10.86 -6.92 -15.99
CA LYS A 49 -11.61 -7.15 -17.24
C LYS A 49 -12.67 -8.23 -17.06
N ASP A 50 -12.34 -9.34 -16.39
CA ASP A 50 -13.28 -10.44 -16.12
C ASP A 50 -14.45 -9.97 -15.23
N ILE A 51 -14.16 -9.15 -14.20
CA ILE A 51 -15.18 -8.55 -13.32
C ILE A 51 -16.10 -7.63 -14.13
N LYS A 52 -15.53 -6.76 -14.97
CA LYS A 52 -16.31 -5.85 -15.84
C LYS A 52 -17.18 -6.62 -16.84
N ALA A 53 -16.72 -7.77 -17.31
CA ALA A 53 -17.49 -8.67 -18.18
C ALA A 53 -18.54 -9.51 -17.43
N GLY A 54 -18.72 -9.33 -16.11
CA GLY A 54 -19.71 -10.05 -15.31
C GLY A 54 -19.31 -11.49 -14.95
N LYS A 55 -18.07 -11.91 -15.23
CA LYS A 55 -17.59 -13.23 -14.81
C LYS A 55 -17.31 -13.20 -13.31
N LYS A 56 -17.74 -14.23 -12.59
CA LYS A 56 -17.62 -14.27 -11.12
C LYS A 56 -16.55 -15.23 -10.59
N ASP A 57 -16.16 -16.24 -11.39
CA ASP A 57 -15.32 -17.35 -10.91
C ASP A 57 -14.10 -17.66 -11.80
N THR A 58 -13.37 -16.64 -12.25
CA THR A 58 -12.11 -16.86 -12.96
C THR A 58 -10.94 -16.95 -11.98
N ILE A 59 -9.87 -17.67 -12.38
CA ILE A 59 -8.66 -17.81 -11.57
C ILE A 59 -8.02 -16.44 -11.24
N ASN A 60 -8.10 -15.49 -12.17
CA ASN A 60 -7.58 -14.14 -11.98
C ASN A 60 -8.35 -13.41 -10.87
N ILE A 61 -9.68 -13.56 -10.83
CA ILE A 61 -10.54 -12.98 -9.79
C ILE A 61 -10.24 -13.61 -8.43
N LYS A 62 -10.06 -14.94 -8.38
CA LYS A 62 -9.68 -15.65 -7.14
C LYS A 62 -8.36 -15.09 -6.60
N PHE A 63 -7.33 -15.03 -7.44
CA PHE A 63 -6.04 -14.44 -7.07
C PHE A 63 -6.15 -12.97 -6.62
N GLN A 64 -6.94 -12.15 -7.33
CA GLN A 64 -7.13 -10.75 -6.95
C GLN A 64 -7.81 -10.62 -5.57
N LYS A 65 -8.77 -11.49 -5.24
CA LYS A 65 -9.40 -11.54 -3.91
C LYS A 65 -8.39 -11.95 -2.83
N GLU A 66 -7.59 -12.98 -3.09
CA GLU A 66 -6.54 -13.43 -2.17
C GLU A 66 -5.48 -12.34 -1.92
N TYR A 67 -5.06 -11.63 -2.97
CA TYR A 67 -4.14 -10.50 -2.86
C TYR A 67 -4.73 -9.36 -2.03
N LYS A 68 -5.99 -8.98 -2.26
CA LYS A 68 -6.69 -7.97 -1.45
C LYS A 68 -6.79 -8.41 0.01
N LYS A 69 -7.11 -9.68 0.26
CA LYS A 69 -7.12 -10.26 1.61
C LYS A 69 -5.74 -10.21 2.26
N ALA A 70 -4.67 -10.56 1.54
CA ALA A 70 -3.31 -10.49 2.06
C ALA A 70 -2.89 -9.08 2.49
N LYS A 71 -3.31 -8.04 1.75
CA LYS A 71 -3.12 -6.64 2.17
C LYS A 71 -3.90 -6.30 3.44
N ALA A 72 -5.15 -6.76 3.54
CA ALA A 72 -5.95 -6.56 4.74
C ALA A 72 -5.35 -7.29 5.95
N ASP A 73 -4.86 -8.52 5.77
CA ASP A 73 -4.19 -9.32 6.82
C ASP A 73 -2.93 -8.60 7.34
N PHE A 74 -2.18 -7.93 6.46
CA PHE A 74 -1.05 -7.09 6.85
C PHE A 74 -1.50 -5.97 7.80
N ILE A 75 -2.51 -5.20 7.41
CA ILE A 75 -3.04 -4.09 8.22
C ILE A 75 -3.56 -4.61 9.56
N LEU A 76 -4.40 -5.65 9.53
CA LEU A 76 -4.98 -6.27 10.71
C LEU A 76 -3.91 -6.69 11.71
N ARG A 77 -2.82 -7.33 11.25
CA ARG A 77 -1.74 -7.79 12.13
C ARG A 77 -1.04 -6.63 12.84
N HIS A 78 -0.76 -5.55 12.12
CA HIS A 78 -0.04 -4.42 12.72
C HIS A 78 -0.96 -3.59 13.62
N VAL A 79 -2.23 -3.40 13.25
CA VAL A 79 -3.22 -2.80 14.15
C VAL A 79 -3.39 -3.63 15.41
N ALA A 80 -3.55 -4.95 15.30
CA ALA A 80 -3.65 -5.84 16.46
C ALA A 80 -2.42 -5.76 17.38
N ARG A 81 -1.21 -5.66 16.81
CA ARG A 81 0.03 -5.44 17.59
C ARG A 81 0.05 -4.10 18.30
N ILE A 82 -0.42 -3.03 17.65
CA ILE A 82 -0.52 -1.71 18.27
C ILE A 82 -1.52 -1.76 19.43
N THR A 83 -2.69 -2.37 19.21
CA THR A 83 -3.71 -2.56 20.26
C THR A 83 -3.18 -3.39 21.42
N GLN A 84 -2.44 -4.47 21.16
CA GLN A 84 -1.84 -5.28 22.22
C GLN A 84 -0.74 -4.54 23.00
N ALA A 85 -0.01 -3.66 22.32
CA ALA A 85 1.08 -2.90 22.91
C ALA A 85 0.62 -1.62 23.65
N SER A 86 -0.69 -1.34 23.71
CA SER A 86 -1.24 -0.15 24.40
C SER A 86 -0.85 -0.09 25.88
N ASP A 87 -0.74 -1.26 26.51
CA ASP A 87 -0.63 -1.32 27.97
C ASP A 87 0.83 -1.30 28.44
N ASN A 88 1.75 -1.99 27.73
CA ASN A 88 3.15 -2.16 28.16
C ASN A 88 4.14 -2.48 27.01
N GLY A 89 3.83 -2.16 25.74
CA GLY A 89 4.62 -2.60 24.58
C GLY A 89 5.16 -1.49 23.67
N THR A 90 6.12 -1.84 22.81
CA THR A 90 6.62 -0.95 21.74
C THR A 90 5.77 -1.09 20.48
N TRP A 91 4.84 -0.16 20.27
CA TRP A 91 3.95 -0.13 19.11
C TRP A 91 4.54 0.63 17.90
N GLN A 92 5.58 1.45 18.12
CA GLN A 92 6.12 2.39 17.13
C GLN A 92 6.59 1.69 15.86
N ALA A 93 7.20 0.51 15.96
CA ALA A 93 7.65 -0.25 14.79
C ALA A 93 6.49 -0.69 13.88
N SER A 94 5.34 -1.04 14.46
CA SER A 94 4.15 -1.41 13.68
C SER A 94 3.47 -0.18 13.08
N ALA A 95 3.39 0.93 13.81
CA ALA A 95 2.85 2.19 13.29
C ALA A 95 3.71 2.74 12.15
N TRP A 96 5.03 2.78 12.32
CA TRP A 96 5.96 3.25 11.29
C TRP A 96 5.84 2.44 9.99
N LEU A 97 5.64 1.13 10.10
CA LEU A 97 5.46 0.30 8.92
C LEU A 97 4.10 0.57 8.24
N LEU A 98 3.03 0.78 9.01
CA LEU A 98 1.71 1.14 8.46
C LEU A 98 1.75 2.49 7.74
N GLU A 99 2.37 3.52 8.34
CA GLU A 99 2.53 4.85 7.74
C GLU A 99 3.23 4.77 6.37
N ARG A 100 4.33 4.02 6.27
CA ARG A 100 5.10 3.90 5.02
C ARG A 100 4.41 3.06 3.95
N ARG A 101 3.66 2.02 4.35
CA ARG A 101 3.06 1.08 3.40
C ARG A 101 1.64 1.44 3.01
N GLN A 102 0.92 2.14 3.87
CA GLN A 102 -0.45 2.62 3.66
C GLN A 102 -0.57 4.12 4.04
N PRO A 103 0.20 5.02 3.40
CA PRO A 103 0.22 6.44 3.76
C PRO A 103 -1.13 7.13 3.59
N LYS A 104 -1.98 6.62 2.68
CA LYS A 104 -3.34 7.16 2.49
C LYS A 104 -4.22 7.01 3.74
N ASP A 105 -4.08 5.88 4.43
CA ASP A 105 -4.96 5.52 5.54
C ASP A 105 -4.33 5.89 6.90
N PHE A 106 -3.00 5.76 7.02
CA PHE A 106 -2.26 5.93 8.28
C PHE A 106 -1.26 7.09 8.26
N GLY A 107 -1.06 7.76 7.13
CA GLY A 107 -0.15 8.90 7.06
C GLY A 107 -0.67 10.11 7.84
N LEU A 108 0.27 10.93 8.32
CA LEU A 108 -0.05 12.18 9.00
C LEU A 108 -0.83 13.10 8.05
N LYS A 109 -2.02 13.54 8.46
CA LYS A 109 -2.81 14.53 7.74
C LYS A 109 -2.47 15.91 8.30
N ILE A 110 -1.76 16.71 7.52
CA ILE A 110 -1.48 18.11 7.86
C ILE A 110 -2.65 18.93 7.33
N ASN A 111 -3.46 19.51 8.23
CA ASN A 111 -4.49 20.47 7.84
C ASN A 111 -3.80 21.82 7.58
N GLN A 112 -3.61 22.16 6.30
CA GLN A 112 -2.90 23.39 5.87
C GLN A 112 -3.67 24.70 6.12
N ASN A 113 -4.80 24.66 6.84
CA ASN A 113 -5.71 25.81 6.98
C ASN A 113 -5.51 26.64 8.25
N GLU A 114 -4.64 26.24 9.19
CA GLU A 114 -4.49 26.94 10.49
C GLU A 114 -3.26 27.87 10.56
N ASP A 115 -2.31 27.80 9.61
CA ASP A 115 -1.04 28.54 9.69
C ASP A 115 -0.94 29.76 8.75
N LEU A 116 -1.98 30.06 7.95
CA LEU A 116 -1.97 31.18 7.00
C LEU A 116 -2.44 32.53 7.57
N GLU A 117 -2.91 32.60 8.82
CA GLU A 117 -3.50 33.82 9.40
C GLU A 117 -2.51 34.77 10.12
N LYS A 118 -1.20 34.48 10.16
CA LYS A 118 -0.23 35.37 10.84
C LYS A 118 1.09 35.54 10.08
N VAL A 119 1.00 36.04 8.85
CA VAL A 119 2.15 36.70 8.22
C VAL A 119 1.79 38.16 8.00
N GLU A 120 1.90 38.98 9.05
CA GLU A 120 1.97 40.43 8.87
C GLU A 120 3.31 40.74 8.21
N VAL A 121 3.28 41.04 6.92
CA VAL A 121 4.45 41.55 6.19
C VAL A 121 4.69 42.98 6.66
N VAL A 122 5.51 43.18 7.69
CA VAL A 122 6.04 44.50 8.03
C VAL A 122 7.09 44.84 6.98
N SER A 123 6.74 45.69 6.03
CA SER A 123 7.67 46.21 5.04
C SER A 123 8.47 47.38 5.61
N ASP A 124 9.64 47.11 6.21
CA ASP A 124 10.61 48.13 6.65
C ASP A 124 11.55 48.55 5.50
N VAL A 125 11.03 48.83 4.30
CA VAL A 125 11.85 49.43 3.24
C VAL A 125 11.65 50.95 3.30
N PRO A 126 12.65 51.74 3.76
CA PRO A 126 12.57 53.18 3.67
C PRO A 126 12.67 53.54 2.18
N THR A 127 11.59 54.08 1.62
CA THR A 127 11.67 54.78 0.33
C THR A 127 12.62 55.96 0.53
N SER A 128 13.79 55.87 -0.08
CA SER A 128 14.72 57.00 -0.20
C SER A 128 14.08 58.04 -1.11
N ASP A 129 13.62 59.15 -0.53
CA ASP A 129 13.24 60.33 -1.28
C ASP A 129 14.47 60.84 -2.05
N ASN A 130 14.38 60.78 -3.38
CA ASN A 130 15.32 61.42 -4.29
C ASN A 130 14.89 62.87 -4.47
N GLU A 131 15.61 63.81 -3.88
CA GLU A 131 15.85 65.17 -4.39
C GLU A 131 17.30 65.59 -4.15
#